data_AF-A0A521HLR2-F1
#
_entry.id   AF-A0A521HLR2-F1
#
_cell.length_a   1.000
_cell.length_b   1.000
_cell.length_c   1.000
_cell.angle_alpha   90.00
_cell.angle_beta   90.00
_cell.angle_gamma   90.00
#
_symmetry.space_group_name_H-M   'P 1'
#
loop_
_entity.id
_entity.type
_entity.pdbx_description
1 polymer ?
#
loop_
_entity_poly.entity_id
_entity_poly.type
_entity_poly.pdbx_seq_one_letter_code
_entity_poly.pdbx_strand_id
1 'polypeptide(L)'
;MRAKEFIIKFGNILLRIVGSMAILLFLLSLTDLPYEAYHWLGTSNSNLKKKPNTIVLLGGSGMPSPDGFIRCYYAAEAAAKFPLAPIIIALPFNENDSNAQQKMMAHELLIRGIDTARILYESLGFNTHSQAENIAAMHGPSKAHKTLVLITSPEHMYRSVKVFEKAGYLSVGGVPTFEKPIDKEKIKDKLKTKDKRVKSLDLRYNIWSYLHYELLVCKEFFAISYYKLKGWI
;
A
#
# COMPACT_ATOMS: atom_id res chain seq x y z
N MET A 1 9.78 -39.67 -29.90
CA MET A 1 11.03 -39.33 -29.19
C MET A 1 11.25 -37.82 -29.03
N ARG A 2 11.28 -37.01 -30.10
CA ARG A 2 11.56 -35.55 -30.03
C ARG A 2 10.70 -34.73 -29.06
N ALA A 3 9.39 -35.01 -28.96
CA ALA A 3 8.50 -34.26 -28.07
C ALA A 3 8.80 -34.49 -26.58
N LYS A 4 9.11 -35.73 -26.20
CA LYS A 4 9.46 -36.09 -24.81
C LYS A 4 10.79 -35.46 -24.38
N GLU A 5 11.79 -35.51 -25.24
CA GLU A 5 13.09 -34.87 -25.02
C GLU A 5 12.96 -33.34 -24.90
N PHE A 6 12.14 -32.73 -25.75
CA PHE A 6 11.85 -31.30 -25.67
C PHE A 6 11.18 -30.91 -24.35
N ILE A 7 10.15 -31.65 -23.92
CA ILE A 7 9.45 -31.42 -22.65
C ILE A 7 10.42 -31.54 -21.47
N ILE A 8 11.26 -32.58 -21.43
CA ILE A 8 12.24 -32.77 -20.36
C ILE A 8 13.27 -31.64 -20.35
N LYS A 9 13.79 -31.25 -21.51
CA LYS A 9 14.77 -30.16 -21.62
C LYS A 9 14.17 -28.83 -21.17
N PHE A 10 12.94 -28.52 -21.59
CA PHE A 10 12.23 -27.32 -21.18
C PHE A 10 11.95 -27.32 -19.67
N GLY A 11 11.46 -28.45 -19.13
CA GLY A 11 11.22 -28.60 -17.70
C GLY A 11 12.48 -28.40 -16.86
N ASN A 12 13.62 -28.93 -17.30
CA ASN A 12 14.91 -28.74 -16.63
C ASN A 12 15.36 -27.27 -16.62
N ILE A 13 15.14 -26.54 -17.73
CA ILE A 13 15.46 -25.11 -17.80
C ILE A 13 14.56 -24.33 -16.84
N LEU A 14 13.25 -24.60 -16.86
CA LEU A 14 12.29 -23.93 -15.97
C LEU A 14 12.64 -24.16 -14.49
N LEU A 15 12.95 -25.40 -14.11
CA LEU A 15 13.35 -25.74 -12.74
C LEU A 15 14.63 -25.00 -12.30
N ARG A 16 15.62 -24.87 -13.19
CA ARG A 16 16.85 -24.12 -12.89
C ARG A 16 16.57 -22.63 -12.71
N ILE A 17 15.67 -22.06 -13.50
CA ILE A 17 15.29 -20.64 -13.39
C ILE A 17 14.55 -20.40 -12.07
N VAL A 18 13.50 -21.20 -11.79
CA VAL A 18 12.70 -21.06 -10.57
C VAL A 18 13.55 -21.33 -9.33
N GLY A 19 14.41 -22.36 -9.36
CA GLY A 19 15.33 -22.68 -8.27
C GLY A 19 16.34 -21.57 -8.01
N SER A 20 16.96 -21.02 -9.06
CA SER A 20 17.90 -19.88 -8.93
C SER A 20 17.20 -18.65 -8.36
N MET A 21 15.97 -18.36 -8.82
CA MET A 21 15.18 -17.25 -8.31
C MET A 21 14.80 -17.45 -6.83
N ALA A 22 14.39 -18.65 -6.44
CA ALA A 22 14.07 -18.96 -5.05
C ALA A 22 15.28 -18.82 -4.13
N ILE A 23 16.47 -19.27 -4.57
CA ILE A 23 17.72 -19.09 -3.82
C ILE A 23 18.05 -17.60 -3.69
N LEU A 24 17.91 -16.81 -4.76
CA LEU A 24 18.14 -15.37 -4.71
C LEU A 24 17.22 -14.67 -3.71
N LEU A 25 15.91 -14.93 -3.77
CA LEU A 25 14.92 -14.37 -2.83
C LEU A 25 15.26 -14.78 -1.39
N PHE A 26 15.61 -16.06 -1.18
CA PHE A 26 16.05 -16.51 0.14
C PHE A 26 17.28 -15.76 0.63
N LEU A 27 18.30 -15.57 -0.21
CA LEU A 27 19.52 -14.83 0.17
C LEU A 27 19.23 -13.35 0.45
N LEU A 28 18.35 -12.71 -0.32
CA LEU A 28 17.93 -11.33 -0.08
C LEU A 28 17.18 -11.19 1.25
N SER A 29 16.36 -12.17 1.62
CA SER A 29 15.61 -12.17 2.88
C SER A 29 16.48 -12.27 4.14
N LEU A 30 17.77 -12.59 3.98
CA LEU A 30 18.77 -12.56 5.06
C LEU A 30 19.40 -11.16 5.24
N THR A 31 19.01 -10.18 4.43
CA THR A 31 19.51 -8.80 4.43
C THR A 31 18.38 -7.80 4.62
N ASP A 32 18.68 -6.55 4.95
CA ASP A 32 17.67 -5.50 5.10
C ASP A 32 17.14 -4.93 3.77
N LEU A 33 17.72 -5.34 2.63
CA LEU A 33 17.36 -4.82 1.30
C LEU A 33 15.86 -4.91 0.97
N PRO A 34 15.14 -6.02 1.29
CA PRO A 34 13.69 -6.09 1.07
C PRO A 34 12.92 -5.00 1.81
N TYR A 35 13.27 -4.76 3.07
CA TYR A 35 12.64 -3.73 3.88
C TYR A 35 13.00 -2.34 3.37
N GLU A 36 14.25 -2.08 3.00
CA GLU A 36 14.67 -0.80 2.42
C GLU A 36 13.92 -0.48 1.12
N ALA A 37 13.78 -1.45 0.23
CA ALA A 37 13.02 -1.28 -1.02
C ALA A 37 11.53 -1.02 -0.74
N TYR A 38 10.93 -1.75 0.20
CA TYR A 38 9.56 -1.53 0.65
C TYR A 38 9.37 -0.13 1.27
N HIS A 39 10.27 0.26 2.17
CA HIS A 39 10.27 1.56 2.82
C HIS A 39 10.47 2.70 1.81
N TRP A 40 11.32 2.50 0.80
CA TRP A 40 11.55 3.45 -0.28
C TRP A 40 10.27 3.68 -1.11
N LEU A 41 9.50 2.64 -1.42
CA LEU A 41 8.19 2.78 -2.08
C LEU A 41 7.24 3.66 -1.25
N GLY A 42 7.30 3.56 0.08
CA GLY A 42 6.50 4.35 1.01
C GLY A 42 6.92 5.81 1.16
N THR A 43 8.21 6.12 1.03
CA THR A 43 8.78 7.39 1.52
C THR A 43 9.42 8.29 0.46
N SER A 44 9.84 7.73 -0.68
CA SER A 44 10.57 8.47 -1.72
C SER A 44 9.84 9.70 -2.29
N ASN A 45 8.51 9.66 -2.34
CA ASN A 45 7.69 10.72 -2.94
C ASN A 45 6.56 11.22 -2.02
N SER A 46 6.56 10.87 -0.73
CA SER A 46 5.43 11.17 0.16
C SER A 46 5.56 12.49 0.95
N ASN A 47 6.69 13.19 0.85
CA ASN A 47 6.92 14.43 1.59
C ASN A 47 5.91 15.54 1.26
N LEU A 48 5.21 16.03 2.29
CA LEU A 48 4.27 17.15 2.17
C LEU A 48 5.03 18.48 2.09
N LYS A 49 4.96 19.15 0.94
CA LYS A 49 5.59 20.47 0.71
C LYS A 49 4.75 21.65 1.21
N LYS A 50 3.44 21.46 1.31
CA LYS A 50 2.45 22.47 1.71
C LYS A 50 1.44 21.85 2.66
N LYS A 51 0.78 22.68 3.46
CA LYS A 51 -0.31 22.23 4.33
C LYS A 51 -1.45 21.65 3.47
N PRO A 52 -1.82 20.37 3.64
CA PRO A 52 -2.88 19.77 2.86
C PRO A 52 -4.25 20.37 3.22
N ASN A 53 -5.08 20.53 2.19
CA ASN A 53 -6.46 20.99 2.28
C ASN A 53 -7.45 19.93 1.77
N THR A 54 -6.98 18.71 1.49
CA THR A 54 -7.81 17.54 1.18
C THR A 54 -7.03 16.29 1.55
N ILE A 55 -7.69 15.37 2.25
CA ILE A 55 -7.17 14.04 2.58
C ILE A 55 -7.82 13.07 1.61
N VAL A 56 -7.04 12.22 0.95
CA VAL A 56 -7.56 11.16 0.08
C VAL A 56 -7.22 9.82 0.72
N LEU A 57 -8.25 9.09 1.14
CA LEU A 57 -8.15 7.75 1.70
C LEU A 57 -8.35 6.75 0.56
N LEU A 58 -7.26 6.21 0.04
CA LEU A 58 -7.31 5.22 -1.04
C LEU A 58 -7.71 3.87 -0.46
N GLY A 59 -8.60 3.18 -1.15
CA GLY A 59 -8.99 1.80 -0.86
C GLY A 59 -7.84 0.82 -1.10
N GLY A 60 -7.89 -0.33 -0.42
CA GLY A 60 -7.02 -1.46 -0.70
C GLY A 60 -7.83 -2.75 -0.79
N SER A 61 -7.77 -3.61 0.23
CA SER A 61 -8.48 -4.90 0.20
C SER A 61 -9.99 -4.84 0.46
N GLY A 62 -10.59 -3.63 0.49
CA GLY A 62 -11.98 -3.41 0.88
C GLY A 62 -12.19 -3.28 2.39
N MET A 63 -13.45 -3.26 2.84
CA MET A 63 -13.82 -3.11 4.25
C MET A 63 -14.94 -4.09 4.61
N PRO A 64 -14.87 -4.82 5.75
CA PRO A 64 -13.82 -4.79 6.78
C PRO A 64 -12.54 -5.53 6.36
N SER A 65 -11.37 -4.95 6.66
CA SER A 65 -10.07 -5.63 6.48
C SER A 65 -8.98 -4.96 7.32
N PRO A 66 -7.88 -5.65 7.67
CA PRO A 66 -6.75 -5.04 8.38
C PRO A 66 -6.21 -3.78 7.68
N ASP A 67 -6.09 -3.85 6.34
CA ASP A 67 -5.67 -2.73 5.50
C ASP A 67 -6.68 -1.56 5.52
N GLY A 68 -7.98 -1.85 5.48
CA GLY A 68 -9.03 -0.84 5.63
C GLY A 68 -8.96 -0.14 7.00
N PHE A 69 -8.81 -0.90 8.08
CA PHE A 69 -8.74 -0.35 9.44
C PHE A 69 -7.49 0.50 9.68
N ILE A 70 -6.30 0.04 9.28
CA ILE A 70 -5.06 0.80 9.47
C ILE A 70 -5.11 2.11 8.66
N ARG A 71 -5.66 2.10 7.44
CA ARG A 71 -5.82 3.33 6.67
C ARG A 71 -6.84 4.29 7.27
N CYS A 72 -7.94 3.79 7.82
CA CYS A 72 -8.87 4.63 8.58
C CYS A 72 -8.22 5.23 9.84
N TYR A 73 -7.36 4.47 10.53
CA TYR A 73 -6.58 4.95 11.66
C TYR A 73 -5.65 6.12 11.25
N TYR A 74 -4.85 5.95 10.20
CA TYR A 74 -3.94 7.01 9.71
C TYR A 74 -4.69 8.20 9.10
N ALA A 75 -5.83 7.97 8.45
CA ALA A 75 -6.68 9.04 7.95
C ALA A 75 -7.27 9.88 9.09
N ALA A 76 -7.68 9.26 10.20
CA ALA A 76 -8.12 9.98 11.39
C ALA A 76 -6.97 10.79 12.03
N GLU A 77 -5.76 10.23 12.13
CA GLU A 77 -4.59 10.97 12.61
C GLU A 77 -4.27 12.19 11.71
N ALA A 78 -4.37 12.03 10.38
CA ALA A 78 -4.21 13.13 9.44
C ALA A 78 -5.33 14.18 9.59
N ALA A 79 -6.57 13.73 9.77
CA ALA A 79 -7.74 14.60 9.90
C ALA A 79 -7.75 15.39 11.21
N ALA A 80 -7.15 14.86 12.28
CA ALA A 80 -6.91 15.59 13.53
C ALA A 80 -5.88 16.72 13.34
N LYS A 81 -4.82 16.49 12.55
CA LYS A 81 -3.81 17.51 12.20
C LYS A 81 -4.35 18.58 11.25
N PHE A 82 -5.31 18.21 10.40
CA PHE A 82 -5.91 19.07 9.38
C PHE A 82 -7.44 19.10 9.53
N PRO A 83 -7.98 19.75 10.57
CA PRO A 83 -9.40 19.66 10.94
C PRO A 83 -10.37 20.25 9.90
N LEU A 84 -9.89 21.11 8.99
CA LEU A 84 -10.69 21.71 7.93
C LEU A 84 -10.59 20.95 6.59
N ALA A 85 -9.69 19.96 6.48
CA ALA A 85 -9.55 19.21 5.23
C ALA A 85 -10.69 18.18 5.11
N PRO A 86 -11.47 18.18 4.01
CA PRO A 86 -12.37 17.07 3.71
C PRO A 86 -11.57 15.79 3.45
N ILE A 87 -12.21 14.66 3.71
CA ILE A 87 -11.67 13.31 3.48
C ILE A 87 -12.45 12.69 2.32
N ILE A 88 -11.76 12.36 1.24
CA ILE A 88 -12.34 11.66 0.11
C ILE A 88 -11.99 10.17 0.25
N ILE A 89 -13.00 9.33 0.43
CA ILE A 89 -12.86 7.86 0.43
C ILE A 89 -12.95 7.39 -1.01
N ALA A 90 -11.85 6.89 -1.55
CA ALA A 90 -11.73 6.40 -2.91
C ALA A 90 -11.70 4.87 -2.93
N LEU A 91 -12.85 4.25 -3.15
CA LEU A 91 -13.02 2.79 -3.16
C LEU A 91 -14.18 2.47 -4.10
N PRO A 92 -14.02 1.58 -5.09
CA PRO A 92 -15.09 1.26 -6.02
C PRO A 92 -16.32 0.67 -5.30
N PHE A 93 -17.51 0.95 -5.82
CA PHE A 93 -18.70 0.21 -5.39
C PHE A 93 -18.61 -1.24 -5.87
N ASN A 94 -19.23 -2.15 -5.12
CA ASN A 94 -19.42 -3.52 -5.57
C ASN A 94 -20.80 -3.60 -6.23
N GLU A 95 -20.91 -4.18 -7.44
CA GLU A 95 -22.18 -4.31 -8.16
C GLU A 95 -23.26 -5.01 -7.32
N ASN A 96 -22.84 -5.93 -6.43
CA ASN A 96 -23.71 -6.65 -5.53
C ASN A 96 -23.92 -5.96 -4.17
N ASP A 97 -23.15 -4.93 -3.83
CA ASP A 97 -23.10 -4.39 -2.47
C ASP A 97 -22.83 -2.87 -2.42
N SER A 98 -23.65 -2.08 -3.13
CA SER A 98 -23.88 -0.65 -2.86
C SER A 98 -22.58 0.19 -2.59
N ASN A 99 -22.72 1.31 -1.89
CA ASN A 99 -21.60 2.03 -1.26
C ASN A 99 -21.29 1.43 0.14
N ALA A 100 -21.57 0.14 0.38
CA ALA A 100 -21.56 -0.45 1.73
C ALA A 100 -20.18 -0.39 2.39
N GLN A 101 -19.13 -0.80 1.66
CA GLN A 101 -17.77 -0.79 2.18
C GLN A 101 -17.27 0.65 2.44
N GLN A 102 -17.64 1.60 1.58
CA GLN A 102 -17.32 3.01 1.79
C GLN A 102 -18.01 3.56 3.04
N LYS A 103 -19.28 3.19 3.27
CA LYS A 103 -20.02 3.54 4.49
C LYS A 103 -19.39 2.92 5.73
N MET A 104 -18.86 1.70 5.64
CA MET A 104 -18.11 1.09 6.74
C MET A 104 -16.83 1.87 7.05
N MET A 105 -16.06 2.28 6.04
CA MET A 105 -14.88 3.14 6.26
C MET A 105 -15.26 4.49 6.86
N ALA A 106 -16.35 5.12 6.38
CA ALA A 106 -16.87 6.35 6.96
C ALA A 106 -17.32 6.16 8.42
N HIS A 107 -17.94 5.02 8.73
CA HIS A 107 -18.33 4.68 10.10
C HIS A 107 -17.11 4.53 11.03
N GLU A 108 -16.02 3.93 10.56
CA GLU A 108 -14.77 3.87 11.32
C GLU A 108 -14.17 5.25 11.59
N LEU A 109 -14.24 6.16 10.61
CA LEU A 109 -13.82 7.56 10.79
C LEU A 109 -14.74 8.29 11.79
N LEU A 110 -16.05 8.05 11.74
CA LEU A 110 -17.01 8.58 12.71
C LEU A 110 -16.71 8.12 14.14
N ILE A 111 -16.44 6.82 14.34
CA ILE A 111 -16.03 6.27 15.66
C ILE A 111 -14.78 6.98 16.19
N ARG A 112 -13.88 7.42 15.29
CA ARG A 112 -12.65 8.16 15.62
C ARG A 112 -12.86 9.67 15.77
N GLY A 113 -14.11 10.13 15.80
CA GLY A 113 -14.47 11.53 16.04
C GLY A 113 -14.41 12.43 14.81
N ILE A 114 -14.40 11.87 13.60
CA ILE A 114 -14.47 12.66 12.37
C ILE A 114 -15.93 13.01 12.05
N ASP A 115 -16.19 14.29 11.85
CA ASP A 115 -17.48 14.78 11.36
C ASP A 115 -17.78 14.23 9.96
N THR A 116 -18.92 13.56 9.82
CA THR A 116 -19.40 12.99 8.55
C THR A 116 -19.59 14.03 7.45
N ALA A 117 -19.85 15.30 7.78
CA ALA A 117 -19.95 16.38 6.79
C ALA A 117 -18.61 16.65 6.07
N ARG A 118 -17.50 16.19 6.63
CA ARG A 118 -16.16 16.25 5.98
C ARG A 118 -15.91 15.09 5.03
N ILE A 119 -16.74 14.05 5.03
CA ILE A 119 -16.49 12.81 4.28
C ILE A 119 -17.19 12.89 2.92
N LEU A 120 -16.40 12.75 1.86
CA LEU A 120 -16.83 12.66 0.47
C LEU A 120 -16.47 11.27 -0.07
N TYR A 121 -17.14 10.86 -1.14
CA TYR A 121 -16.95 9.55 -1.74
C TYR A 121 -16.55 9.68 -3.21
N GLU A 122 -15.56 8.87 -3.60
CA GLU A 122 -15.29 8.55 -5.00
C GLU A 122 -15.45 7.04 -5.16
N SER A 123 -16.50 6.62 -5.86
CA SER A 123 -16.92 5.20 -5.98
C SER A 123 -16.78 4.62 -7.38
N LEU A 124 -16.38 5.42 -8.37
CA LEU A 124 -16.40 5.02 -9.78
C LEU A 124 -15.05 4.47 -10.23
N GLY A 125 -13.95 4.85 -9.56
CA GLY A 125 -12.60 4.44 -9.90
C GLY A 125 -12.28 3.01 -9.45
N PHE A 126 -11.95 2.14 -10.42
CA PHE A 126 -11.59 0.74 -10.19
C PHE A 126 -10.07 0.51 -10.07
N ASN A 127 -9.27 1.54 -10.29
CA ASN A 127 -7.83 1.55 -10.05
C ASN A 127 -7.33 2.95 -9.68
N THR A 128 -6.10 3.07 -9.18
CA THR A 128 -5.53 4.33 -8.70
C THR A 128 -5.60 5.46 -9.75
N HIS A 129 -5.43 5.14 -11.05
CA HIS A 129 -5.54 6.13 -12.12
C HIS A 129 -6.95 6.69 -12.25
N SER A 130 -7.94 5.81 -12.47
CA SER A 130 -9.35 6.22 -12.58
C SER A 130 -9.84 6.96 -11.33
N GLN A 131 -9.41 6.54 -10.13
CA GLN A 131 -9.72 7.24 -8.88
C GLN A 131 -9.15 8.66 -8.89
N ALA A 132 -7.88 8.83 -9.28
CA ALA A 132 -7.27 10.16 -9.35
C ALA A 132 -7.94 11.07 -10.39
N GLU A 133 -8.35 10.53 -11.54
CA GLU A 133 -9.10 11.27 -12.56
C GLU A 133 -10.48 11.70 -12.06
N ASN A 134 -11.21 10.80 -11.41
CA ASN A 134 -12.54 11.10 -10.85
C ASN A 134 -12.45 12.16 -9.75
N ILE A 135 -11.46 12.07 -8.85
CA ILE A 135 -11.23 13.10 -7.83
C ILE A 135 -10.80 14.42 -8.46
N ALA A 136 -9.96 14.38 -9.51
CA ALA A 136 -9.62 15.57 -10.28
C ALA A 136 -10.86 16.22 -10.94
N ALA A 137 -11.80 15.42 -11.43
CA ALA A 137 -13.07 15.90 -11.96
C ALA A 137 -13.95 16.52 -10.86
N MET A 138 -14.04 15.89 -9.68
CA MET A 138 -14.75 16.44 -8.51
C MET A 138 -14.23 17.84 -8.12
N HIS A 139 -12.92 18.06 -8.22
CA HIS A 139 -12.31 19.37 -7.94
C HIS A 139 -12.34 20.34 -9.14
N GLY A 140 -12.56 19.84 -10.35
CA GLY A 140 -12.61 20.65 -11.57
C GLY A 140 -11.35 21.52 -11.76
N PRO A 141 -11.51 22.77 -12.25
CA PRO A 141 -10.39 23.70 -12.42
C PRO A 141 -9.63 24.03 -11.12
N SER A 142 -10.26 23.86 -9.95
CA SER A 142 -9.62 24.16 -8.66
C SER A 142 -8.53 23.15 -8.28
N LYS A 143 -8.42 22.00 -8.97
CA LYS A 143 -7.47 20.93 -8.64
C LYS A 143 -6.01 21.40 -8.56
N ALA A 144 -5.60 22.37 -9.39
CA ALA A 144 -4.25 22.93 -9.36
C ALA A 144 -3.92 23.66 -8.04
N HIS A 145 -4.93 24.13 -7.32
CA HIS A 145 -4.82 24.82 -6.03
C HIS A 145 -5.02 23.88 -4.82
N LYS A 146 -5.36 22.61 -5.07
CA LYS A 146 -5.50 21.61 -4.01
C LYS A 146 -4.13 21.11 -3.58
N THR A 147 -3.97 20.94 -2.27
CA THR A 147 -2.83 20.25 -1.68
C THR A 147 -3.34 18.96 -1.07
N LEU A 148 -2.96 17.83 -1.65
CA LEU A 148 -3.44 16.52 -1.24
C LEU A 148 -2.47 15.84 -0.28
N VAL A 149 -3.03 15.14 0.70
CA VAL A 149 -2.33 14.08 1.43
C VAL A 149 -3.02 12.74 1.16
N LEU A 150 -2.28 11.80 0.58
CA LEU A 150 -2.77 10.46 0.28
C LEU A 150 -2.53 9.52 1.47
N ILE A 151 -3.53 8.73 1.83
CA ILE A 151 -3.42 7.66 2.82
C ILE A 151 -3.57 6.33 2.08
N THR A 152 -2.51 5.53 2.06
CA THR A 152 -2.47 4.22 1.38
C THR A 152 -1.35 3.34 1.93
N SER A 153 -1.32 2.07 1.55
CA SER A 153 -0.25 1.16 1.95
C SER A 153 1.12 1.64 1.44
N PRO A 154 2.21 1.39 2.19
CA PRO A 154 3.54 1.88 1.83
C PRO A 154 3.97 1.49 0.41
N GLU A 155 3.74 0.25 -0.01
CA GLU A 155 4.11 -0.21 -1.35
C GLU A 155 3.38 0.58 -2.45
N HIS A 156 2.12 0.99 -2.24
CA HIS A 156 1.36 1.73 -3.25
C HIS A 156 1.63 3.23 -3.28
N MET A 157 2.37 3.77 -2.29
CA MET A 157 2.49 5.21 -2.09
C MET A 157 3.18 5.91 -3.28
N TYR A 158 4.34 5.42 -3.71
CA TYR A 158 5.09 6.01 -4.82
C TYR A 158 4.22 6.18 -6.08
N ARG A 159 3.58 5.09 -6.52
CA ARG A 159 2.72 5.12 -7.70
C ARG A 159 1.52 6.03 -7.49
N SER A 160 0.91 5.99 -6.32
CA SER A 160 -0.25 6.84 -6.01
C SER A 160 0.09 8.32 -6.12
N VAL A 161 1.19 8.77 -5.53
CA VAL A 161 1.61 10.18 -5.64
C VAL A 161 1.81 10.56 -7.11
N LYS A 162 2.53 9.74 -7.87
CA LYS A 162 2.80 10.01 -9.29
C LYS A 162 1.55 10.07 -10.14
N VAL A 163 0.57 9.22 -9.87
CA VAL A 163 -0.72 9.20 -10.57
C VAL A 163 -1.50 10.49 -10.28
N PHE A 164 -1.55 10.96 -9.04
CA PHE A 164 -2.24 12.22 -8.72
C PHE A 164 -1.49 13.44 -9.30
N GLU A 165 -0.15 13.44 -9.30
CA GLU A 165 0.62 14.45 -10.04
C GLU A 165 0.22 14.47 -11.53
N LYS A 166 0.12 13.29 -12.16
CA LYS A 166 -0.31 13.14 -13.56
C LYS A 166 -1.74 13.63 -13.81
N ALA A 167 -2.65 13.45 -12.86
CA ALA A 167 -4.02 13.94 -12.93
C ALA A 167 -4.14 15.49 -12.85
N GLY A 168 -3.03 16.19 -12.59
CA GLY A 168 -2.91 17.64 -12.65
C GLY A 168 -2.85 18.32 -11.27
N TYR A 169 -2.56 17.59 -10.19
CA TYR A 169 -2.31 18.18 -8.89
C TYR A 169 -0.85 18.66 -8.77
N LEU A 170 -0.66 19.90 -8.34
CA LEU A 170 0.68 20.51 -8.22
C LEU A 170 1.36 20.22 -6.87
N SER A 171 0.61 19.77 -5.87
CA SER A 171 1.12 19.48 -4.53
C SER A 171 0.44 18.26 -3.94
N VAL A 172 1.13 17.13 -4.02
CA VAL A 172 0.69 15.83 -3.51
C VAL A 172 1.77 15.32 -2.55
N GLY A 173 1.37 14.92 -1.35
CA GLY A 173 2.20 14.12 -0.46
C GLY A 173 1.42 12.91 0.04
N GLY A 174 1.98 12.17 0.98
CA GLY A 174 1.37 10.95 1.47
C GLY A 174 1.75 10.62 2.90
N VAL A 175 0.89 9.85 3.54
CA VAL A 175 1.15 9.21 4.84
C VAL A 175 1.06 7.70 4.60
N PRO A 176 2.21 7.02 4.40
CA PRO A 176 2.24 5.58 4.19
C PRO A 176 1.83 4.87 5.48
N THR A 177 0.91 3.92 5.38
CA THR A 177 0.32 3.25 6.55
C THR A 177 1.17 2.07 7.01
N PHE A 178 2.37 2.35 7.50
CA PHE A 178 3.25 1.34 8.08
C PHE A 178 2.64 0.70 9.32
N GLU A 179 2.71 -0.62 9.43
CA GLU A 179 2.42 -1.30 10.69
C GLU A 179 3.46 -0.92 11.75
N LYS A 180 3.01 -0.73 13.00
CA LYS A 180 3.94 -0.51 14.12
C LYS A 180 4.45 -1.86 14.60
N PRO A 181 5.75 -2.18 14.44
CA PRO A 181 6.29 -3.43 14.92
C PRO A 181 6.22 -3.50 16.45
N ILE A 182 6.02 -4.70 16.98
CA ILE A 182 6.15 -4.94 18.42
C ILE A 182 7.64 -4.86 18.79
N ASP A 183 7.94 -4.28 19.95
CA ASP A 183 9.29 -4.18 20.48
C ASP A 183 9.97 -5.57 20.60
N LYS A 184 11.03 -5.77 19.82
CA LYS A 184 11.77 -7.04 19.75
C LYS A 184 12.30 -7.47 21.13
N GLU A 185 12.72 -6.54 21.98
CA GLU A 185 13.26 -6.87 23.31
C GLU A 185 12.19 -7.40 24.28
N LYS A 186 10.92 -7.09 24.02
CA LYS A 186 9.79 -7.59 24.81
C LYS A 186 9.29 -8.96 24.38
N ILE A 187 9.63 -9.40 23.16
CA ILE A 187 9.20 -10.71 22.62
C ILE A 187 10.30 -11.78 22.78
N LYS A 188 11.54 -11.40 23.09
CA LYS A 188 12.61 -12.37 23.38
C LYS A 188 12.23 -13.25 24.57
N ASP A 189 12.32 -14.57 24.37
CA ASP A 189 12.16 -15.54 25.45
C ASP A 189 13.32 -15.38 26.44
N LYS A 190 13.00 -14.89 27.64
CA LYS A 190 13.97 -14.66 28.73
C LYS A 190 14.17 -15.90 29.61
N LEU A 191 13.44 -16.99 29.37
CA LEU A 191 13.51 -18.19 30.20
C LEU A 191 14.73 -19.05 29.82
N LYS A 192 15.58 -19.32 30.82
CA LYS A 192 16.71 -20.27 30.74
C LYS A 192 16.24 -21.73 30.85
N THR A 193 15.18 -22.10 30.13
CA THR A 193 14.66 -23.47 30.08
C THR A 193 15.40 -24.27 29.00
N LYS A 194 15.55 -25.60 29.20
CA LYS A 194 16.04 -26.58 28.21
C LYS A 194 15.06 -26.81 27.04
N ASP A 195 14.33 -25.76 26.69
CA ASP A 195 13.29 -25.79 25.68
C ASP A 195 13.90 -25.82 24.28
N LYS A 196 13.46 -26.79 23.46
CA LYS A 196 13.95 -27.05 22.11
C LYS A 196 13.25 -26.21 21.03
N ARG A 197 12.27 -25.36 21.39
CA ARG A 197 11.58 -24.48 20.43
C ARG A 197 12.54 -23.46 19.79
N VAL A 198 12.29 -23.08 18.54
CA VAL A 198 13.10 -22.08 17.80
C VAL A 198 13.02 -20.73 18.52
N LYS A 199 14.11 -20.34 19.18
CA LYS A 199 14.22 -19.07 19.93
C LYS A 199 14.70 -17.89 19.07
N SER A 200 15.25 -18.16 17.88
CA SER A 200 15.69 -17.11 16.96
C SER A 200 14.46 -16.38 16.38
N LEU A 201 14.32 -15.11 16.75
CA LEU A 201 13.30 -14.23 16.17
C LEU A 201 13.55 -13.99 14.68
N ASP A 202 14.81 -14.03 14.23
CA ASP A 202 15.16 -13.78 12.85
C ASP A 202 14.67 -14.91 11.93
N LEU A 203 14.88 -16.18 12.34
CA LEU A 203 14.36 -17.34 11.61
C LEU A 203 12.83 -17.46 11.70
N ARG A 204 12.24 -17.04 12.83
CA ARG A 204 10.81 -17.15 13.07
C ARG A 204 9.99 -16.05 12.40
N TYR A 205 10.54 -14.85 12.28
CA TYR A 205 9.80 -13.67 11.81
C TYR A 205 10.53 -12.94 10.68
N ASN A 206 11.78 -12.50 10.86
CA ASN A 206 12.41 -11.57 9.91
C ASN A 206 12.54 -12.16 8.50
N ILE A 207 13.00 -13.41 8.34
CA ILE A 207 13.13 -14.06 7.03
C ILE A 207 11.78 -14.07 6.30
N TRP A 208 10.72 -14.46 6.99
CA TRP A 208 9.38 -14.54 6.41
C TRP A 208 8.79 -13.17 6.09
N SER A 209 9.00 -12.19 6.97
CA SER A 209 8.60 -10.80 6.73
C SER A 209 9.34 -10.21 5.52
N TYR A 210 10.64 -10.49 5.38
CA TYR A 210 11.43 -9.95 4.29
C TYR A 210 11.10 -10.63 2.95
N LEU A 211 10.88 -11.95 2.92
CA LEU A 211 10.30 -12.61 1.76
C LEU A 211 8.93 -12.03 1.36
N HIS A 212 8.10 -11.67 2.34
CA HIS A 212 6.84 -10.98 2.07
C HIS A 212 7.04 -9.58 1.45
N TYR A 213 7.99 -8.80 1.97
CA TYR A 213 8.36 -7.50 1.39
C TYR A 213 8.87 -7.64 -0.04
N GLU A 214 9.69 -8.65 -0.34
CA GLU A 214 10.14 -8.93 -1.71
C GLU A 214 8.95 -9.14 -2.65
N LEU A 215 7.95 -9.94 -2.25
CA LEU A 215 6.74 -10.15 -3.05
C LEU A 215 5.95 -8.85 -3.28
N LEU A 216 5.79 -8.02 -2.24
CA LEU A 216 5.10 -6.72 -2.34
C LEU A 216 5.85 -5.77 -3.28
N VAL A 217 7.17 -5.66 -3.12
CA VAL A 217 8.05 -4.80 -3.93
C VAL A 217 8.03 -5.25 -5.39
N CYS A 218 8.20 -6.55 -5.66
CA CYS A 218 8.15 -7.08 -7.01
C CYS A 218 6.80 -6.77 -7.67
N LYS A 219 5.68 -7.09 -6.99
CA LYS A 219 4.33 -6.80 -7.49
C LYS A 219 4.17 -5.32 -7.83
N GLU A 220 4.64 -4.43 -6.96
CA GLU A 220 4.52 -3.00 -7.19
C GLU A 220 5.43 -2.50 -8.33
N PHE A 221 6.67 -2.99 -8.47
CA PHE A 221 7.52 -2.60 -9.59
C PHE A 221 6.94 -3.02 -10.94
N PHE A 222 6.27 -4.17 -11.02
CA PHE A 222 5.49 -4.54 -12.21
C PHE A 222 4.35 -3.55 -12.45
N ALA A 223 3.60 -3.18 -11.40
CA ALA A 223 2.51 -2.20 -11.52
C ALA A 223 3.02 -0.81 -11.96
N ILE A 224 4.10 -0.30 -11.37
CA ILE A 224 4.75 0.96 -11.75
C ILE A 224 5.18 0.91 -13.22
N SER A 225 5.82 -0.18 -13.64
CA SER A 225 6.25 -0.36 -15.03
C SER A 225 5.06 -0.35 -16.00
N TYR A 226 3.98 -1.06 -15.66
CA TYR A 226 2.74 -1.04 -16.43
C TYR A 226 2.12 0.37 -16.52
N TYR A 227 2.08 1.12 -15.40
CA TYR A 227 1.54 2.48 -15.37
C TYR A 227 2.39 3.45 -16.20
N LYS A 228 3.72 3.31 -16.20
CA LYS A 228 4.61 4.07 -17.09
C LYS A 228 4.31 3.80 -18.55
N LEU A 229 4.15 2.52 -18.94
CA LEU A 229 3.82 2.14 -20.32
C LEU A 229 2.47 2.67 -20.78
N LYS A 230 1.50 2.82 -19.87
CA LYS A 230 0.20 3.42 -20.15
C LYS A 230 0.19 4.96 -20.11
N GLY A 231 1.30 5.59 -19.72
CA GLY A 231 1.38 7.05 -19.56
C GLY A 231 0.60 7.60 -18.36
N TRP A 232 0.28 6.73 -17.40
CA TRP A 232 -0.52 7.04 -16.20
C TRP A 232 0.31 7.66 -15.07
N ILE A 233 1.63 7.59 -15.17
CA ILE A 233 2.62 8.26 -14.33
C ILE A 233 3.74 8.86 -15.18
#